data_AF-A0A2S2PNZ9-F1
#
_entry.id   AF-A0A2S2PNZ9-F1
#
_cell.length_a   1.000
_cell.length_b   1.000
_cell.length_c   1.000
_cell.angle_alpha   90.00
_cell.angle_beta   90.00
_cell.angle_gamma   90.00
#
_symmetry.space_group_name_H-M   'P 1'
#
loop_
_entity.id
_entity.type
_entity.pdbx_description
1 polymer ?
#
loop_
_entity_poly.entity_id
_entity_poly.type
_entity_poly.pdbx_seq_one_letter_code
_entity_poly.pdbx_strand_id
1 'polypeptide(L)'
;GVIVERFVFNIRNVELELDLSDFSNLRDPYLVKLEQMLRAFCLKLTVCDSFLKPLPTSCTFQIHIHTTETNSIEIQKDTEEFPLIPSENKDTIITSPAVVPLRSIDCEHLNLEIYVEEGNKDEDPDLFTPSPLI
;
A
#
# COMPACT_ATOMS: atom_id res chain seq x y z
N GLY A 1 5.26 14.46 -8.35
CA GLY A 1 4.38 14.07 -9.48
C GLY A 1 2.95 14.06 -8.99
N VAL A 2 1.97 14.05 -9.89
CA VAL A 2 0.56 13.91 -9.48
C VAL A 2 0.28 12.45 -9.12
N ILE A 3 -0.39 12.22 -7.99
CA ILE A 3 -0.76 10.88 -7.55
C ILE A 3 -2.08 10.50 -8.23
N VAL A 4 -2.05 9.46 -9.05
CA VAL A 4 -3.21 8.99 -9.83
C VAL A 4 -3.94 7.82 -9.17
N GLU A 5 -3.22 7.01 -8.40
CA GLU A 5 -3.76 5.90 -7.62
C GLU A 5 -2.93 5.69 -6.35
N ARG A 6 -3.58 5.25 -5.27
CA ARG A 6 -2.92 4.80 -4.03
C ARG A 6 -3.54 3.50 -3.54
N PHE A 7 -2.76 2.43 -3.54
CA PHE A 7 -3.13 1.15 -2.91
C PHE A 7 -2.83 1.24 -1.42
N VAL A 8 -3.88 1.29 -0.60
CA VAL A 8 -3.76 1.42 0.85
C VAL A 8 -3.87 0.04 1.50
N PHE A 9 -2.87 -0.29 2.31
CA PHE A 9 -2.84 -1.46 3.19
C PHE A 9 -2.99 -0.97 4.64
N ASN A 10 -4.24 -0.82 5.07
CA ASN A 10 -4.56 -0.31 6.40
C ASN A 10 -4.49 -1.45 7.42
N ILE A 11 -3.33 -1.59 8.05
CA ILE A 11 -3.06 -2.57 9.09
C ILE A 11 -3.59 -2.02 10.42
N ARG A 12 -4.65 -2.63 10.96
CA ARG A 12 -5.25 -2.22 12.24
C ARG A 12 -4.59 -2.91 13.42
N ASN A 13 -4.22 -4.17 13.26
CA ASN A 13 -3.55 -4.96 14.29
C ASN A 13 -2.70 -6.06 13.66
N VAL A 14 -1.56 -6.35 14.29
CA VAL A 14 -0.67 -7.47 13.94
C VAL A 14 -0.23 -8.13 15.25
N GLU A 15 -0.69 -9.36 15.47
CA GLU A 15 -0.33 -10.18 16.62
C GLU A 15 0.33 -11.46 16.10
N LEU A 16 1.57 -11.30 15.63
CA LEU A 16 2.41 -12.38 15.10
C LEU A 16 3.49 -12.72 16.13
N GLU A 17 3.14 -13.44 17.19
CA GLU A 17 4.12 -14.12 18.03
C GLU A 17 4.41 -15.50 17.43
N LEU A 18 5.20 -15.52 16.36
CA LEU A 18 5.59 -16.77 15.70
C LEU A 18 6.95 -17.23 16.20
N ASP A 19 6.95 -18.17 17.16
CA ASP A 19 8.14 -18.98 17.39
C ASP A 19 8.28 -20.00 16.25
N LEU A 20 9.06 -19.61 15.24
CA LEU A 20 9.36 -20.45 14.07
C LEU A 20 10.21 -21.69 14.41
N SER A 21 10.73 -21.79 15.64
CA SER A 21 11.46 -22.97 16.11
C SER A 21 10.52 -24.10 16.57
N ASP A 22 9.25 -23.80 16.86
CA ASP A 22 8.22 -24.80 17.17
C ASP A 22 7.45 -25.21 15.90
N PHE A 23 7.75 -26.40 15.42
CA PHE A 23 7.11 -26.98 14.21
C PHE A 23 5.60 -27.23 14.37
N SER A 24 5.04 -27.16 15.57
CA SER A 24 3.59 -27.22 15.77
C SER A 24 2.89 -25.94 15.29
N ASN A 25 3.55 -24.78 15.37
CA ASN A 25 3.05 -23.50 14.85
C ASN A 25 2.93 -23.50 13.32
N LEU A 26 3.75 -24.27 12.60
CA LEU A 26 3.66 -24.41 11.13
C LEU A 26 2.38 -25.09 10.64
N ARG A 27 1.60 -25.71 11.54
CA ARG A 27 0.29 -26.31 11.23
C ARG A 27 -0.86 -25.60 11.93
N ASP A 28 -0.64 -24.40 12.45
CA ASP A 28 -1.70 -23.61 13.04
C ASP A 28 -2.82 -23.36 12.01
N PRO A 29 -4.07 -23.81 12.26
CA PRO A 29 -5.18 -23.57 11.36
C PRO A 29 -5.45 -22.08 11.12
N TYR A 30 -5.11 -21.18 12.05
CA TYR A 30 -5.24 -19.73 11.89
C TYR A 30 -4.24 -19.17 10.89
N LEU A 31 -3.00 -19.67 10.88
CA LEU A 31 -1.99 -19.29 9.89
C LEU A 31 -2.32 -19.83 8.49
N VAL A 32 -2.84 -21.06 8.40
CA VAL A 32 -3.33 -21.62 7.14
C VAL A 32 -4.49 -20.76 6.60
N LYS A 33 -5.44 -20.37 7.47
CA LYS A 33 -6.55 -19.49 7.11
C LYS A 33 -6.04 -18.13 6.61
N LEU A 34 -5.10 -17.51 7.32
CA LEU A 34 -4.47 -16.25 6.92
C LEU A 34 -3.79 -16.37 5.55
N GLU A 35 -3.02 -17.44 5.31
CA GLU A 35 -2.39 -17.71 4.02
C GLU A 35 -3.42 -17.79 2.88
N GLN A 36 -4.54 -18.49 3.08
CA GLN A 36 -5.62 -18.56 2.08
C GLN A 36 -6.26 -17.18 1.83
N MET A 37 -6.42 -16.36 2.87
CA MET A 37 -6.97 -15.01 2.75
C MET A 37 -6.03 -14.07 1.97
N LEU A 38 -4.72 -14.16 2.22
CA LEU A 38 -3.69 -13.43 1.47
C LEU A 38 -3.62 -13.90 0.01
N ARG A 39 -3.71 -15.21 -0.25
CA ARG A 39 -3.80 -15.74 -1.62
C ARG A 39 -5.03 -15.20 -2.36
N ALA A 40 -6.18 -15.15 -1.70
CA ALA A 40 -7.40 -14.59 -2.27
C ALA A 40 -7.29 -13.07 -2.52
N PHE A 41 -6.49 -12.35 -1.73
CA PHE A 41 -6.12 -10.97 -2.01
C PHE A 41 -5.27 -10.84 -3.28
N CYS A 42 -4.22 -11.66 -3.45
CA CYS A 42 -3.41 -11.65 -4.67
C CYS A 42 -4.26 -11.89 -5.92
N LEU A 43 -5.24 -12.80 -5.86
CA LEU A 43 -6.20 -12.99 -6.95
C LEU A 43 -7.03 -11.74 -7.23
N LYS A 44 -7.48 -11.02 -6.20
CA LYS A 44 -8.23 -9.77 -6.37
C LYS A 44 -7.37 -8.68 -7.03
N LEU A 45 -6.07 -8.62 -6.74
CA LEU A 45 -5.13 -7.71 -7.43
C LEU A 45 -5.00 -8.04 -8.92
N THR A 46 -4.97 -9.31 -9.31
CA THR A 46 -4.84 -9.69 -10.73
C THR A 46 -6.02 -9.26 -11.61
N VAL A 47 -7.16 -8.93 -11.00
CA VAL A 47 -8.37 -8.48 -11.70
C VAL A 47 -8.77 -7.06 -11.31
N CYS A 48 -7.94 -6.35 -10.55
CA CYS A 48 -8.33 -5.03 -10.01
C CYS A 48 -8.43 -3.96 -11.09
N ASP A 49 -7.69 -4.13 -12.19
CA ASP A 49 -7.73 -3.32 -13.40
C ASP A 49 -9.14 -3.17 -13.98
N SER A 50 -9.98 -4.19 -13.87
CA SER A 50 -11.37 -4.15 -14.34
C SER A 50 -12.29 -3.22 -13.52
N PHE A 51 -11.87 -2.82 -12.31
CA PHE A 51 -12.62 -1.91 -11.43
C PHE A 51 -12.05 -0.49 -11.41
N LEU A 52 -10.89 -0.27 -12.04
CA LEU A 52 -10.16 0.99 -12.05
C LEU A 52 -10.11 1.54 -13.48
N LYS A 53 -10.00 2.87 -13.59
CA LYS A 53 -9.75 3.52 -14.88
C LYS A 53 -8.33 3.19 -15.36
N PRO A 54 -8.07 3.15 -16.68
CA PRO A 54 -6.72 3.00 -17.20
C PRO A 54 -5.75 4.06 -16.65
N LEU A 55 -4.52 3.66 -16.34
CA LEU A 55 -3.46 4.57 -15.94
C LEU A 55 -2.97 5.41 -17.13
N PRO A 56 -2.54 6.66 -16.91
CA PRO A 56 -1.78 7.42 -17.89
C PRO A 56 -0.49 6.72 -18.30
N THR A 57 0.08 7.12 -19.44
CA THR A 57 1.39 6.61 -19.88
C THR A 57 2.51 7.08 -18.96
N SER A 58 3.54 6.24 -18.80
CA SER A 58 4.78 6.59 -18.06
C SER A 58 4.60 6.83 -16.56
N CYS A 59 3.62 6.19 -15.93
CA CYS A 59 3.51 6.18 -14.47
C CYS A 59 4.72 5.51 -13.81
N THR A 60 5.12 6.04 -12.66
CA THR A 60 6.07 5.42 -11.72
C THR A 60 5.36 5.13 -10.39
N PHE A 61 6.03 4.48 -9.44
CA PHE A 61 5.47 4.22 -8.12
C PHE A 61 6.44 4.62 -7.01
N GLN A 62 5.87 4.87 -5.84
CA GLN A 62 6.58 5.10 -4.58
C GLN A 62 5.85 4.33 -3.47
N ILE A 63 6.56 4.02 -2.39
CA ILE A 63 6.00 3.36 -1.21
C ILE A 63 6.07 4.35 -0.06
N HIS A 64 4.92 4.58 0.57
CA HIS A 64 4.82 5.42 1.76
C HIS A 64 4.46 4.55 2.96
N ILE A 65 5.14 4.79 4.07
CA ILE A 65 4.89 4.10 5.34
C ILE A 65 4.32 5.14 6.30
N HIS A 66 3.08 4.93 6.73
CA HIS A 66 2.44 5.78 7.71
C HIS A 66 2.70 5.22 9.11
N THR A 67 3.49 5.94 9.91
CA THR A 67 3.85 5.52 11.26
C THR A 67 3.30 6.48 12.30
N THR A 68 3.16 6.00 13.54
CA THR A 68 3.09 6.88 14.70
C THR A 68 4.43 7.57 14.93
N GLU A 69 4.47 8.63 15.73
CA GLU A 69 5.71 9.35 16.05
C GLU A 69 6.78 8.41 16.64
N THR A 70 6.37 7.50 17.53
CA THR A 70 7.28 6.58 18.22
C THR A 70 7.95 5.58 17.26
N ASN A 71 7.20 5.03 16.31
CA ASN A 71 7.70 4.03 15.37
C ASN A 71 8.60 4.63 14.27
N SER A 72 8.44 5.94 13.99
CA SER A 72 9.29 6.63 13.01
C SER A 72 10.77 6.68 13.40
N ILE A 73 11.05 6.68 14.70
CA ILE A 73 12.42 6.70 15.24
C ILE A 73 13.06 5.31 15.13
N GLU A 74 12.29 4.25 15.32
CA GLU A 74 12.78 2.87 15.25
C GLU A 74 13.09 2.47 13.81
N ILE A 75 12.20 2.79 12.87
CA ILE A 75 12.36 2.38 11.47
C ILE A 75 13.57 3.03 10.79
N GLN A 76 14.02 4.20 11.26
CA GLN A 76 15.19 4.89 10.68
C GLN A 76 16.53 4.24 11.05
N LYS A 77 16.59 3.46 12.14
CA LYS A 77 17.86 2.92 12.68
C LYS A 77 18.53 1.89 11.77
N ASP A 78 17.76 1.15 10.97
CA ASP A 78 18.24 0.03 10.13
C ASP A 78 18.29 0.38 8.63
N THR A 79 18.39 1.67 8.27
CA THR A 79 18.20 2.12 6.87
C THR A 79 19.46 2.66 6.18
N GLU A 80 20.66 2.33 6.66
CA GLU A 80 21.91 2.91 6.11
C GLU A 80 22.10 2.65 4.61
N GLU A 81 21.74 1.47 4.10
CA GLU A 81 21.85 1.14 2.67
C GLU A 81 20.64 1.61 1.84
N PHE A 82 19.48 1.86 2.48
CA PHE A 82 18.24 2.30 1.83
C PHE A 82 17.51 3.33 2.70
N PRO A 83 17.98 4.60 2.70
CA PRO A 83 17.51 5.61 3.63
C PRO A 83 16.05 5.96 3.40
N LEU A 84 15.26 5.95 4.48
CA LEU A 84 13.88 6.45 4.46
C LEU A 84 13.88 7.97 4.62
N ILE A 85 13.18 8.66 3.72
CA ILE A 85 13.02 10.12 3.76
C ILE A 85 11.60 10.48 4.20
N PRO A 86 11.41 11.51 5.04
CA PRO A 86 10.09 12.04 5.33
C PRO A 86 9.39 12.48 4.05
N SER A 87 8.13 12.08 3.87
CA SER A 87 7.32 12.51 2.72
C SER A 87 6.84 13.95 2.89
N GLU A 88 6.80 14.73 1.82
CA GLU A 88 6.15 16.03 1.82
C GLU A 88 4.63 15.89 1.55
N ASN A 89 3.83 16.87 2.00
CA ASN A 89 2.38 16.85 1.81
C ASN A 89 1.97 16.73 0.33
N LYS A 90 2.74 17.39 -0.57
CA LYS A 90 2.50 17.35 -2.02
C LYS A 90 2.65 15.94 -2.62
N ASP A 91 3.38 15.06 -1.94
CA ASP A 91 3.67 13.70 -2.39
C ASP A 91 2.65 12.68 -1.84
N THR A 92 1.68 13.11 -1.03
CA THR A 92 0.71 12.22 -0.36
C THR A 92 -0.76 12.60 -0.53
N ILE A 93 -1.05 13.79 -1.07
CA ILE A 93 -2.43 14.29 -1.23
C ILE A 93 -3.00 13.84 -2.57
N ILE A 94 -4.14 13.16 -2.50
CA ILE A 94 -5.04 12.95 -3.64
C ILE A 94 -6.29 13.79 -3.36
N THR A 95 -6.67 14.66 -4.30
CA THR A 95 -7.85 15.52 -4.13
C THR A 95 -9.12 14.72 -4.44
N SER A 96 -10.00 14.58 -3.43
CA SER A 96 -11.31 13.90 -3.55
C SER A 96 -11.26 12.51 -4.22
N PRO A 97 -10.45 11.56 -3.71
CA PRO A 97 -10.30 10.24 -4.33
C PRO A 97 -11.58 9.42 -4.27
N ALA A 98 -11.84 8.65 -5.32
CA ALA A 98 -12.81 7.56 -5.27
C ALA A 98 -12.20 6.36 -4.53
N VAL A 99 -12.87 5.87 -3.49
CA VAL A 99 -12.39 4.71 -2.71
C VAL A 99 -12.99 3.43 -3.28
N VAL A 100 -12.13 2.54 -3.76
CA VAL A 100 -12.49 1.23 -4.32
C VAL A 100 -12.02 0.13 -3.38
N PRO A 101 -12.93 -0.53 -2.63
CA PRO A 101 -12.54 -1.60 -1.70
C PRO A 101 -12.08 -2.83 -2.47
N LEU A 102 -10.94 -3.40 -2.08
CA LEU A 102 -10.42 -4.64 -2.66
C LEU A 102 -10.74 -5.83 -1.78
N ARG A 103 -10.33 -5.79 -0.51
CA ARG A 103 -10.50 -6.91 0.43
C ARG A 103 -10.30 -6.46 1.87
N SER A 104 -10.99 -7.14 2.79
CA SER A 104 -10.70 -7.10 4.21
C SER A 104 -10.23 -8.47 4.68
N ILE A 105 -9.21 -8.49 5.53
CA ILE A 105 -8.71 -9.66 6.23
C ILE A 105 -8.94 -9.39 7.71
N ASP A 106 -9.78 -10.21 8.31
CA ASP A 106 -10.03 -10.22 9.75
C ASP A 106 -9.76 -11.62 10.26
N CYS A 107 -8.60 -11.78 10.89
CA CYS A 107 -8.17 -13.01 11.50
C CYS A 107 -7.38 -12.71 12.77
N GLU A 108 -7.16 -13.78 13.52
CA GLU A 108 -6.59 -13.79 14.85
C GLU A 108 -5.22 -13.08 14.92
N HIS A 109 -4.38 -13.21 13.88
CA HIS A 109 -3.04 -12.61 13.86
C HIS A 109 -2.93 -11.30 13.06
N LEU A 110 -3.95 -10.97 12.26
CA LEU A 110 -3.89 -9.84 11.33
C LEU A 110 -5.29 -9.29 11.06
N ASN A 111 -5.46 -8.00 11.34
CA ASN A 111 -6.59 -7.23 10.86
C ASN A 111 -6.07 -6.19 9.84
N LEU A 112 -6.48 -6.37 8.58
CA LEU A 112 -5.99 -5.62 7.43
C LEU A 112 -7.15 -5.27 6.50
N GLU A 113 -7.31 -3.98 6.19
CA GLU A 113 -8.19 -3.50 5.13
C GLU A 113 -7.37 -3.06 3.94
N ILE A 114 -7.79 -3.45 2.74
CA ILE A 114 -7.10 -3.13 1.50
C ILE A 114 -8.07 -2.49 0.53
N TYR A 115 -7.72 -1.29 0.09
CA TYR A 115 -8.53 -0.50 -0.84
C TYR A 115 -7.63 0.35 -1.74
N VAL A 116 -8.18 0.80 -2.86
CA VAL A 116 -7.53 1.75 -3.77
C VAL A 116 -8.22 3.09 -3.63
N GLU A 117 -7.42 4.14 -3.52
CA GLU A 117 -7.87 5.51 -3.70
C GLU A 117 -7.50 5.94 -5.11
N GLU A 118 -8.51 6.12 -5.95
CA GLU A 118 -8.36 6.52 -7.35
C GLU A 118 -8.54 8.04 -7.45
N GLY A 119 -7.48 8.73 -7.90
CA GLY A 119 -7.50 10.16 -8.17
C GLY A 119 -8.07 10.50 -9.55
N ASN A 120 -8.16 11.80 -9.85
CA ASN A 120 -8.52 12.22 -11.19
C ASN A 120 -7.36 11.95 -12.17
N LYS A 121 -7.59 11.06 -13.14
CA LYS A 121 -6.60 10.67 -14.17
C LYS A 121 -6.72 11.52 -15.45
N ASP A 122 -7.75 12.36 -15.51
CA ASP A 122 -8.02 13.27 -16.61
C ASP A 122 -7.39 14.66 -16.39
N GLU A 123 -6.66 14.87 -15.27
CA GLU A 123 -5.82 16.06 -15.10
C GLU A 123 -4.59 15.98 -16.01
N ASP A 124 -4.48 16.98 -16.86
CA ASP A 124 -3.70 17.05 -18.10
C ASP A 124 -2.21 16.60 -17.95
N PRO A 125 -1.74 15.61 -18.74
CA PRO A 125 -0.32 15.27 -18.80
C PRO A 125 0.56 16.43 -19.32
N ASP A 126 -0.01 17.44 -19.99
CA ASP A 126 0.73 18.58 -20.54
C ASP A 126 1.02 19.71 -19.51
N LEU A 127 0.48 19.63 -18.29
CA LEU A 127 0.75 20.63 -17.23
C LEU A 127 2.18 20.57 -16.66
N PHE A 128 2.99 19.61 -17.10
CA PHE A 128 4.37 19.39 -16.64
C PHE A 128 5.41 19.32 -17.76
N THR A 129 5.10 19.73 -19.00
CA THR A 129 6.17 19.98 -19.97
C THR A 129 6.99 21.17 -19.48
N PRO A 130 8.31 21.02 -19.22
CA PRO A 130 9.13 22.19 -18.94
C PRO A 130 9.04 23.13 -20.14
N SER A 131 8.76 24.41 -19.90
CA SER A 131 8.74 25.42 -20.95
C SER A 131 10.00 25.28 -21.81
N PRO A 132 9.89 25.29 -23.16
CA PRO A 132 11.06 25.26 -24.01
C PRO A 132 11.95 26.45 -23.62
N LEU A 133 13.23 26.17 -23.40
CA LEU A 133 14.24 27.18 -23.11
C LEU A 133 14.19 28.24 -24.22
N ILE A 134 13.80 29.46 -23.86
CA ILE A 134 13.97 30.67 -24.70
C ILE A 134 15.38 31.20 -24.46
#